data_AF-S7T970-F1
#
_entry.id   AF-S7T970-F1
#
_cell.length_a   1.000
_cell.length_b   1.000
_cell.length_c   1.000
_cell.angle_alpha   90.00
_cell.angle_beta   90.00
_cell.angle_gamma   90.00
#
_symmetry.space_group_name_H-M   'P 1'
#
loop_
_entity.id
_entity.type
_entity.pdbx_description
1 polymer ?
#
loop_
_entity_poly.entity_id
_entity_poly.type
_entity_poly.pdbx_seq_one_letter_code
_entity_poly.pdbx_strand_id
1 'polypeptide(L)'
;MSRLVSFLARPFSGRSAIVLFNLAIMAIAFDILWDMVPLVLSAADDIDELERVSDGLGTILIAYGVLAEERESLMKFARLYPAMLSPVQERLDHLSHGYGMCFLVIGLFMEMGVQLVKIPDAILDTQGLEALIFGVNAFFIALTLALMTRFTWRVLRAKAQAPAVAPAEA
;
A
#
# COMPACT_ATOMS: atom_id res chain seq x y z
N MET A 1 -25.00 -16.52 2.01
CA MET A 1 -23.77 -15.75 2.36
C MET A 1 -22.46 -16.46 2.00
N SER A 2 -22.24 -17.74 2.33
CA SER A 2 -20.91 -18.37 2.14
C SER A 2 -20.41 -18.39 0.68
N ARG A 3 -21.26 -18.65 -0.32
CA ARG A 3 -20.82 -18.76 -1.72
C ARG A 3 -20.41 -17.43 -2.36
N LEU A 4 -21.05 -16.33 -1.95
CA LEU A 4 -20.76 -14.99 -2.50
C LEU A 4 -19.41 -14.48 -1.98
N VAL A 5 -19.14 -14.65 -0.68
CA VAL A 5 -17.89 -14.24 -0.04
C VAL A 5 -16.71 -15.05 -0.60
N SER A 6 -16.85 -16.36 -0.75
CA SER A 6 -15.80 -17.20 -1.33
C SER A 6 -15.55 -16.92 -2.82
N PHE A 7 -16.60 -16.51 -3.57
CA PHE A 7 -16.47 -16.11 -4.96
C PHE A 7 -15.75 -14.77 -5.11
N LEU A 8 -16.11 -13.79 -4.26
CA LEU A 8 -15.46 -12.48 -4.24
C LEU A 8 -14.03 -12.54 -3.72
N ALA A 9 -13.70 -13.37 -2.73
CA ALA A 9 -12.35 -13.46 -2.16
C ALA A 9 -11.35 -14.25 -3.03
N ARG A 10 -11.84 -15.14 -3.90
CA ARG A 10 -11.02 -15.99 -4.77
C ARG A 10 -10.08 -15.23 -5.72
N PRO A 11 -10.51 -14.17 -6.43
CA PRO A 11 -9.59 -13.39 -7.24
C PRO A 11 -8.50 -12.74 -6.38
N PHE A 12 -8.83 -12.18 -5.21
CA PHE A 12 -7.87 -11.51 -4.33
C PHE A 12 -6.85 -12.46 -3.65
N SER A 13 -7.17 -13.76 -3.57
CA SER A 13 -6.27 -14.73 -2.93
C SER A 13 -5.11 -15.19 -3.82
N GLY A 14 -5.05 -14.79 -5.08
CA GLY A 14 -4.03 -15.25 -6.02
C GLY A 14 -2.76 -14.41 -5.97
N ARG A 15 -1.61 -15.04 -6.23
CA ARG A 15 -0.37 -14.32 -6.58
C ARG A 15 -0.60 -13.28 -7.66
N SER A 16 -1.37 -13.64 -8.69
CA SER A 16 -1.65 -12.78 -9.84
C SER A 16 -2.42 -11.52 -9.45
N ALA A 17 -3.34 -11.61 -8.48
CA ALA A 17 -4.08 -10.44 -8.03
C ALA A 17 -3.21 -9.47 -7.24
N ILE A 18 -2.37 -9.98 -6.32
CA ILE A 18 -1.39 -9.14 -5.60
C ILE A 18 -0.50 -8.39 -6.61
N VAL A 19 0.01 -9.09 -7.63
CA VAL A 19 0.83 -8.47 -8.68
C VAL A 19 0.03 -7.43 -9.47
N LEU A 20 -1.21 -7.74 -9.86
CA LEU A 20 -2.05 -6.81 -10.61
C LEU A 20 -2.34 -5.52 -9.83
N PHE A 21 -2.74 -5.64 -8.56
CA PHE A 21 -2.96 -4.47 -7.69
C PHE A 21 -1.69 -3.66 -7.51
N ASN A 22 -0.56 -4.32 -7.21
CA ASN A 22 0.71 -3.61 -7.08
C ASN A 22 1.07 -2.84 -8.36
N LEU A 23 0.90 -3.44 -9.54
CA LEU A 23 1.21 -2.77 -10.81
C LEU A 23 0.28 -1.58 -11.08
N ALA A 24 -1.02 -1.73 -10.79
CA ALA A 24 -1.98 -0.64 -10.94
C ALA A 24 -1.67 0.54 -10.01
N ILE A 25 -1.42 0.27 -8.72
CA ILE A 25 -1.06 1.31 -7.75
C ILE A 25 0.30 1.91 -8.08
N MET A 26 1.27 1.12 -8.57
CA MET A 26 2.56 1.64 -9.04
C MET A 26 2.41 2.58 -10.23
N ALA A 27 1.54 2.26 -11.20
CA ALA A 27 1.29 3.14 -12.33
C ALA A 27 0.70 4.48 -11.87
N ILE A 28 -0.30 4.44 -10.98
CA ILE A 28 -0.89 5.65 -10.37
C ILE A 28 0.19 6.44 -9.61
N ALA A 29 0.93 5.78 -8.71
CA ALA A 29 1.96 6.44 -7.90
C ALA A 29 3.09 7.04 -8.76
N PHE A 30 3.43 6.42 -9.88
CA PHE A 30 4.42 6.96 -10.80
C PHE A 30 3.91 8.20 -11.53
N ASP A 31 2.68 8.16 -12.04
CA ASP A 31 2.00 9.28 -12.69
C ASP A 31 1.93 10.49 -11.75
N ILE A 32 1.47 10.25 -10.51
CA ILE A 32 1.43 11.28 -9.47
C ILE A 32 2.81 11.86 -9.18
N LEU A 33 3.81 11.00 -8.95
CA LEU A 33 5.16 11.49 -8.65
C LEU A 33 5.73 12.32 -9.80
N TRP A 34 5.43 11.94 -11.05
CA TRP A 34 5.84 12.68 -12.23
C TRP A 34 5.23 14.08 -12.26
N ASP A 35 3.94 14.20 -11.97
CA ASP A 35 3.23 15.49 -11.92
C ASP A 35 3.70 16.35 -10.73
N MET A 36 4.10 15.74 -9.61
CA MET A 36 4.65 16.48 -8.47
C MET A 36 6.03 17.13 -8.74
N VAL A 37 6.80 16.66 -9.72
CA VAL A 37 8.15 17.20 -10.02
C VAL A 37 8.15 18.71 -10.36
N PRO A 38 7.37 19.19 -11.35
CA PRO A 38 7.29 20.61 -11.65
C PRO A 38 6.66 21.42 -10.50
N LEU A 39 5.70 20.82 -9.78
CA LEU A 39 4.95 21.46 -8.71
C LEU A 39 5.81 21.72 -7.47
N VAL A 40 6.69 20.79 -7.08
CA VAL A 40 7.66 21.03 -5.99
C VAL A 40 8.66 22.14 -6.36
N LEU A 41 8.93 22.33 -7.65
CA LEU A 41 9.80 23.41 -8.15
C LEU A 41 9.08 24.76 -8.32
N SER A 42 7.73 24.77 -8.34
CA SER A 42 6.88 25.94 -8.58
C SER A 42 5.73 26.08 -7.56
N ALA A 43 5.94 25.60 -6.33
CA ALA A 43 4.90 25.25 -5.34
C ALA A 43 3.89 26.33 -4.94
N ALA A 44 4.05 27.57 -5.39
CA ALA A 44 3.18 28.69 -5.02
C ALA A 44 1.88 28.77 -5.84
N ASP A 45 1.80 28.18 -7.04
CA ASP A 45 0.69 28.46 -7.97
C ASP A 45 -0.42 27.38 -8.02
N ASP A 46 -0.20 26.14 -7.55
CA ASP A 46 -1.08 24.98 -7.84
C ASP A 46 -1.34 24.04 -6.63
N ILE A 47 -1.56 24.61 -5.44
CA ILE A 47 -1.77 23.85 -4.17
C ILE A 47 -3.00 22.92 -4.24
N ASP A 48 -4.11 23.38 -4.82
CA ASP A 48 -5.39 22.64 -4.86
C ASP A 48 -5.31 21.34 -5.69
N GLU A 49 -4.54 21.34 -6.79
CA GLU A 49 -4.39 20.17 -7.65
C GLU A 49 -3.47 19.13 -7.00
N LEU A 50 -2.39 19.60 -6.35
CA LEU A 50 -1.43 18.78 -5.64
C LEU A 50 -2.05 18.09 -4.41
N GLU A 51 -2.93 18.81 -3.71
CA GLU A 51 -3.74 18.26 -2.62
C GLU A 51 -4.60 17.09 -3.09
N ARG A 52 -5.40 17.30 -4.14
CA ARG A 52 -6.39 16.33 -4.62
C ARG A 52 -5.75 15.02 -5.07
N VAL A 53 -4.58 15.11 -5.69
CA VAL A 53 -3.86 13.96 -6.22
C VAL A 53 -3.17 13.18 -5.09
N SER A 54 -2.59 13.86 -4.11
CA SER A 54 -1.91 13.22 -2.97
C SER A 54 -2.90 12.53 -2.00
N ASP A 55 -4.07 13.15 -1.76
CA ASP A 55 -5.19 12.62 -0.96
C ASP A 55 -5.68 11.27 -1.52
N GLY A 56 -5.92 11.20 -2.84
CA GLY A 56 -6.41 9.98 -3.47
C GLY A 56 -5.46 8.78 -3.32
N LEU A 57 -4.15 9.00 -3.46
CA LEU A 57 -3.16 7.93 -3.32
C LEU A 57 -2.99 7.47 -1.88
N GLY A 58 -2.99 8.39 -0.90
CA GLY A 58 -2.92 8.05 0.52
C GLY A 58 -4.03 7.09 0.93
N THR A 59 -5.28 7.44 0.58
CA THR A 59 -6.46 6.59 0.78
C THR A 59 -6.33 5.23 0.10
N ILE A 60 -5.84 5.16 -1.15
CA ILE A 60 -5.63 3.89 -1.86
C ILE A 60 -4.61 3.01 -1.11
N LEU A 61 -3.52 3.58 -0.63
CA LEU A 61 -2.48 2.85 0.10
C LEU A 61 -2.98 2.32 1.44
N ILE A 62 -3.83 3.08 2.15
CA ILE A 62 -4.46 2.61 3.38
C ILE A 62 -5.37 1.42 3.08
N ALA A 63 -6.28 1.57 2.11
CA ALA A 63 -7.23 0.51 1.77
C ALA A 63 -6.53 -0.77 1.29
N TYR A 64 -5.51 -0.63 0.44
CA TYR A 64 -4.72 -1.76 -0.03
C TYR A 64 -3.83 -2.34 1.06
N GLY A 65 -3.26 -1.50 1.92
CA GLY A 65 -2.45 -1.90 3.06
C GLY A 65 -3.24 -2.80 4.01
N VAL A 66 -4.45 -2.40 4.39
CA VAL A 66 -5.38 -3.22 5.19
C VAL A 66 -5.69 -4.55 4.50
N LEU A 67 -6.03 -4.52 3.20
CA LEU A 67 -6.35 -5.73 2.45
C LEU A 67 -5.19 -6.73 2.40
N ALA A 68 -3.97 -6.22 2.20
CA ALA A 68 -2.76 -7.02 2.17
C ALA A 68 -2.38 -7.53 3.56
N GLU A 69 -2.51 -6.70 4.59
CA GLU A 69 -2.18 -7.03 5.97
C GLU A 69 -3.09 -8.13 6.53
N GLU A 70 -4.40 -7.99 6.30
CA GLU A 70 -5.44 -8.90 6.79
C GLU A 70 -5.73 -10.06 5.84
N ARG A 71 -4.88 -10.28 4.83
CA ARG A 71 -5.08 -11.31 3.82
C ARG A 71 -5.36 -12.69 4.44
N GLU A 72 -4.58 -13.11 5.42
CA GLU A 72 -4.75 -14.40 6.07
C GLU A 72 -6.12 -14.48 6.80
N SER A 73 -6.47 -13.44 7.54
CA SER A 73 -7.76 -13.29 8.22
C SER A 73 -8.93 -13.37 7.24
N LEU A 74 -8.82 -12.70 6.08
CA LEU A 74 -9.83 -12.72 5.02
C LEU A 74 -9.97 -14.11 4.41
N MET A 75 -8.87 -14.83 4.20
CA MET A 75 -8.88 -16.20 3.69
C MET A 75 -9.53 -17.18 4.67
N LYS A 76 -9.29 -17.01 5.97
CA LYS A 76 -9.97 -17.78 7.03
C LYS A 76 -11.46 -17.43 7.09
N PHE A 77 -11.80 -16.13 7.07
CA PHE A 77 -13.18 -15.64 7.09
C PHE A 77 -14.00 -16.14 5.89
N ALA A 78 -13.40 -16.16 4.70
CA ALA A 78 -14.01 -16.67 3.47
C ALA A 78 -14.08 -18.21 3.40
N ARG A 79 -13.62 -18.92 4.45
CA ARG A 79 -13.52 -20.39 4.53
C ARG A 79 -12.71 -21.00 3.38
N LEU A 80 -11.73 -20.25 2.89
CA LEU A 80 -10.80 -20.69 1.86
C LEU A 80 -9.61 -21.45 2.47
N TYR A 81 -9.22 -21.09 3.70
CA TYR A 81 -8.31 -21.88 4.52
C TYR A 81 -9.08 -22.83 5.45
N PRO A 82 -8.52 -24.03 5.74
CA PRO A 82 -7.21 -24.52 5.33
C PRO A 82 -7.14 -25.15 3.93
N ALA A 83 -8.26 -25.30 3.22
CA ALA A 83 -8.32 -26.05 1.96
C ALA A 83 -7.38 -25.53 0.85
N MET A 84 -7.16 -24.22 0.77
CA MET A 84 -6.22 -23.59 -0.16
C MET A 84 -4.87 -23.21 0.47
N LEU A 85 -4.65 -23.54 1.75
CA LEU A 85 -3.40 -23.24 2.43
C LEU A 85 -2.29 -24.15 1.87
N SER A 86 -1.27 -23.54 1.29
CA SER A 86 -0.06 -24.20 0.80
C SER A 86 1.17 -23.44 1.29
N PRO A 87 2.38 -24.02 1.27
CA PRO A 87 3.58 -23.32 1.71
C PRO A 87 3.86 -22.02 0.94
N VAL A 88 3.42 -21.94 -0.32
CA VAL A 88 3.49 -20.70 -1.11
C VAL A 88 2.50 -19.67 -0.58
N GLN A 89 1.28 -20.09 -0.23
CA GLN A 89 0.24 -19.22 0.28
C GLN A 89 0.59 -18.64 1.65
N GLU A 90 1.13 -19.47 2.55
CA GLU A 90 1.68 -19.03 3.84
C GLU A 90 2.82 -18.01 3.66
N ARG A 91 3.71 -18.23 2.67
CA ARG A 91 4.74 -17.26 2.34
C ARG A 91 4.17 -15.94 1.81
N LEU A 92 3.09 -16.00 1.01
CA LEU A 92 2.40 -14.81 0.53
C LEU A 92 1.70 -14.07 1.66
N ASP A 93 1.09 -14.77 2.63
CA ASP A 93 0.50 -14.18 3.83
C ASP A 93 1.55 -13.43 4.64
N HIS A 94 2.69 -14.05 4.93
CA HIS A 94 3.80 -13.39 5.64
C HIS A 94 4.34 -12.15 4.91
N LEU A 95 4.50 -12.22 3.58
CA LEU A 95 4.93 -11.06 2.80
C LEU A 95 3.87 -9.95 2.82
N SER A 96 2.60 -10.31 2.61
CA SER A 96 1.50 -9.35 2.54
C SER A 96 1.26 -8.67 3.88
N HIS A 97 1.42 -9.40 4.99
CA HIS A 97 1.35 -8.83 6.35
C HIS A 97 2.33 -7.67 6.54
N GLY A 98 3.64 -7.92 6.33
CA GLY A 98 4.67 -6.91 6.54
C GLY A 98 4.60 -5.74 5.56
N TYR A 99 4.38 -6.01 4.27
CA TYR A 99 4.27 -4.94 3.26
C TYR A 99 2.95 -4.16 3.38
N GLY A 100 1.85 -4.84 3.71
CA GLY A 100 0.55 -4.22 3.95
C GLY A 100 0.62 -3.18 5.05
N MET A 101 1.25 -3.53 6.18
CA MET A 101 1.51 -2.59 7.27
C MET A 101 2.35 -1.38 6.81
N CYS A 102 3.38 -1.59 5.99
CA CYS A 102 4.17 -0.48 5.44
C CYS A 102 3.31 0.48 4.58
N PHE A 103 2.48 -0.05 3.67
CA PHE A 103 1.63 0.78 2.82
C PHE A 103 0.56 1.52 3.62
N LEU A 104 -0.02 0.87 4.63
CA LEU A 104 -0.99 1.46 5.53
C LEU A 104 -0.38 2.67 6.26
N VAL A 105 0.79 2.49 6.87
CA VAL A 105 1.48 3.56 7.61
C VAL A 105 1.89 4.70 6.68
N ILE A 106 2.43 4.40 5.48
CA ILE A 106 2.79 5.44 4.52
C ILE A 106 1.56 6.23 4.06
N GLY A 107 0.47 5.55 3.71
CA GLY A 107 -0.78 6.20 3.31
C GLY A 107 -1.33 7.11 4.42
N LEU A 108 -1.28 6.67 5.69
CA LEU A 108 -1.68 7.51 6.83
C LEU A 108 -0.81 8.77 6.94
N PHE A 109 0.51 8.68 6.78
CA PHE A 109 1.36 9.87 6.83
C PHE A 109 1.12 10.84 5.66
N MET A 110 0.84 10.31 4.47
CA MET A 110 0.48 11.14 3.31
C MET A 110 -0.82 11.92 3.56
N GLU A 111 -1.85 11.23 4.05
CA GLU A 111 -3.12 11.84 4.46
C GLU A 111 -2.91 12.90 5.54
N MET A 112 -2.09 12.62 6.56
CA MET A 112 -1.77 13.61 7.60
C MET A 112 -1.14 14.88 7.00
N GLY A 113 -0.21 14.74 6.04
CA GLY A 113 0.40 15.87 5.35
C GLY A 113 -0.64 16.72 4.61
N VAL A 114 -1.54 16.07 3.87
CA VAL A 114 -2.64 16.75 3.16
C VAL A 114 -3.58 17.46 4.13
N GLN A 115 -3.97 16.81 5.22
CA GLN A 115 -4.88 17.41 6.21
C GLN A 115 -4.28 18.61 6.93
N LEU A 116 -2.94 18.68 7.09
CA LEU A 116 -2.29 19.85 7.67
C LEU A 116 -2.43 21.10 6.79
N VAL A 117 -2.34 20.95 5.47
CA VAL A 117 -2.51 22.07 4.51
C VAL A 117 -3.98 22.49 4.37
N LYS A 118 -4.93 21.57 4.63
CA LYS A 118 -6.37 21.85 4.65
C LYS A 118 -6.82 22.68 5.86
N ILE A 119 -6.01 22.77 6.92
CA ILE A 119 -6.37 23.56 8.11
C ILE A 119 -6.30 25.04 7.74
N PRO A 120 -7.36 25.85 8.01
CA PRO A 120 -7.33 27.27 7.71
C PRO A 120 -6.15 27.99 8.37
N ASP A 121 -5.53 28.93 7.65
CA ASP A 121 -4.40 29.76 8.15
C ASP A 121 -4.71 30.47 9.47
N ALA A 122 -5.98 30.79 9.73
CA ALA A 122 -6.43 31.37 11.00
C ALA A 122 -6.21 30.44 12.22
N ILE A 123 -6.03 29.14 12.00
CA ILE A 123 -5.80 28.11 13.01
C ILE A 123 -4.33 27.65 12.97
N LEU A 124 -3.82 27.36 11.77
CA LEU A 124 -2.46 26.92 11.53
C LEU A 124 -1.94 27.62 10.28
N ASP A 125 -1.06 28.61 10.45
CA ASP A 125 -0.42 29.29 9.32
C ASP A 125 0.60 28.35 8.68
N THR A 126 0.23 27.78 7.53
CA THR A 126 1.11 26.88 6.74
C THR A 126 1.92 27.62 5.68
N GLN A 127 1.82 28.95 5.61
CA GLN A 127 2.50 29.73 4.58
C GLN A 127 4.01 29.52 4.60
N GLY A 128 4.55 29.05 3.49
CA GLY A 128 5.97 28.73 3.30
C GLY A 128 6.38 27.33 3.75
N LEU A 129 5.48 26.54 4.34
CA LEU A 129 5.70 25.13 4.69
C LEU A 129 5.11 24.17 3.65
N GLU A 130 4.30 24.64 2.71
CA GLU A 130 3.62 23.80 1.72
C GLU A 130 4.62 23.01 0.88
N ALA A 131 5.67 23.67 0.40
CA ALA A 131 6.74 23.02 -0.36
C ALA A 131 7.43 21.90 0.44
N LEU A 132 7.58 22.07 1.75
CA LEU A 132 8.14 21.05 2.64
C LEU A 132 7.17 19.87 2.79
N ILE A 133 5.90 20.14 3.07
CA ILE A 133 4.85 19.12 3.23
C ILE A 133 4.71 18.31 1.94
N PHE A 134 4.66 18.98 0.79
CA PHE A 134 4.59 18.33 -0.51
C PHE A 134 5.86 17.56 -0.86
N GLY A 135 7.04 18.09 -0.50
CA GLY A 135 8.30 17.36 -0.63
C GLY A 135 8.33 16.06 0.19
N VAL A 136 7.78 16.09 1.40
CA VAL A 136 7.61 14.90 2.25
C VAL A 136 6.64 13.90 1.61
N ASN A 137 5.52 14.36 1.04
CA ASN A 137 4.61 13.49 0.32
C ASN A 137 5.26 12.87 -0.93
N ALA A 138 5.99 13.65 -1.73
CA ALA A 138 6.74 13.13 -2.88
C ALA A 138 7.76 12.06 -2.46
N PHE A 139 8.44 12.26 -1.32
CA PHE A 139 9.32 11.25 -0.73
C PHE A 139 8.56 9.96 -0.37
N PHE A 140 7.40 10.05 0.27
CA PHE A 140 6.57 8.89 0.60
C PHE A 140 6.07 8.14 -0.63
N ILE A 141 5.76 8.84 -1.72
CA ILE A 141 5.37 8.22 -2.99
C ILE A 141 6.56 7.48 -3.62
N ALA A 142 7.75 8.09 -3.63
CA ALA A 142 8.97 7.43 -4.10
C ALA A 142 9.30 6.18 -3.27
N LEU A 143 9.16 6.26 -1.94
CA LEU A 143 9.32 5.13 -1.04
C LEU A 143 8.30 4.02 -1.33
N THR A 144 7.04 4.39 -1.58
CA THR A 144 5.97 3.48 -1.98
C THR A 144 6.33 2.73 -3.26
N LEU A 145 6.79 3.43 -4.30
CA LEU A 145 7.23 2.81 -5.56
C LEU A 145 8.35 1.80 -5.32
N ALA A 146 9.35 2.14 -4.51
CA ALA A 146 10.46 1.25 -4.18
C ALA A 146 10.00 0.01 -3.41
N LEU A 147 9.17 0.19 -2.38
CA LEU A 147 8.64 -0.91 -1.56
C LEU A 147 7.71 -1.81 -2.36
N MET A 148 6.84 -1.25 -3.19
CA MET A 148 5.88 -1.99 -4.01
C MET A 148 6.56 -2.75 -5.14
N THR A 149 7.63 -2.19 -5.73
CA THR A 149 8.51 -2.92 -6.66
C THR A 149 9.14 -4.13 -5.96
N ARG A 150 9.70 -3.91 -4.76
CA ARG A 150 10.32 -5.00 -3.98
C ARG A 150 9.30 -6.05 -3.55
N PHE A 151 8.10 -5.63 -3.14
CA PHE A 151 7.00 -6.52 -2.77
C PHE A 151 6.57 -7.38 -3.96
N THR A 152 6.31 -6.77 -5.11
CA THR A 152 5.96 -7.44 -6.36
C THR A 152 7.02 -8.47 -6.75
N TRP A 153 8.29 -8.08 -6.70
CA TRP A 153 9.40 -8.98 -7.00
C TRP A 153 9.48 -10.17 -6.04
N ARG A 154 9.27 -9.96 -4.73
CA ARG A 154 9.24 -11.03 -3.73
C ARG A 154 8.04 -11.96 -3.91
N VAL A 155 6.88 -11.43 -4.27
CA VAL A 155 5.67 -12.21 -4.58
C VAL A 155 5.87 -13.08 -5.83
N LEU A 156 6.48 -12.53 -6.89
CA LEU A 156 6.81 -13.28 -8.11
C LEU A 156 7.82 -14.41 -7.82
N ARG A 157 8.80 -14.14 -6.95
CA ARG A 157 9.84 -15.11 -6.56
C ARG A 157 9.46 -16.03 -5.40
N ALA A 158 8.26 -15.89 -4.83
CA ALA A 158 7.84 -16.74 -3.73
C ALA A 158 7.83 -18.21 -4.17
N LYS A 159 8.54 -19.06 -3.43
CA LYS A 159 8.54 -20.51 -3.61
C LYS A 159 8.10 -21.13 -2.28
N ALA A 160 7.65 -22.38 -2.33
CA ALA A 160 7.37 -23.15 -1.12
C ALA A 160 8.62 -23.14 -0.23
N GLN A 161 8.49 -22.67 1.00
CA GLN A 161 9.54 -22.89 2.00
C GLN A 161 9.39 -24.31 2.51
N ALA A 162 10.51 -25.05 2.59
CA ALA A 162 10.51 -26.33 3.28
C ALA A 162 10.11 -26.08 4.75
N PRO A 163 9.30 -26.95 5.37
CA PRO A 163 8.96 -26.79 6.78
C PRO A 163 10.25 -26.69 7.59
N ALA A 164 10.30 -25.72 8.52
CA ALA A 164 11.41 -25.62 9.45
C ALA A 164 11.51 -26.97 10.18
N VAL A 165 12.61 -27.68 9.98
CA VAL A 165 12.91 -28.89 10.75
C VAL A 165 13.00 -28.44 12.20
N ALA A 166 12.00 -28.82 13.01
CA ALA A 166 12.04 -28.55 14.44
C ALA A 166 13.37 -29.10 15.00
N PRO A 167 14.11 -28.34 15.82
CA PRO A 167 15.30 -28.88 16.45
C PRO A 167 14.91 -30.12 17.23
N ALA A 168 15.58 -31.24 16.96
CA ALA A 168 15.41 -32.46 17.73
C ALA A 168 15.65 -32.12 19.20
N GLU A 169 14.65 -32.34 20.05
CA GLU A 169 14.79 -32.25 21.49
C GLU A 169 15.95 -33.17 21.90
N ALA A 170 17.02 -32.57 22.44
CA ALA A 170 18.24 -33.24 22.87
C ALA A 170 18.15 -33.64 24.34
#